data_AF-A0A3N5STC5-F1
#
_entry.id   AF-A0A3N5STC5-F1
#
_cell.length_a   1.000
_cell.length_b   1.000
_cell.length_c   1.000
_cell.angle_alpha   90.00
_cell.angle_beta   90.00
_cell.angle_gamma   90.00
#
_symmetry.space_group_name_H-M   'P 1'
#
loop_
_entity.id
_entity.type
_entity.pdbx_description
1 polymer ?
#
loop_
_entity_poly.entity_id
_entity_poly.type
_entity_poly.pdbx_seq_one_letter_code
_entity_poly.pdbx_strand_id
1 'polypeptide(L)'
;MIRLRLFGRCRIYHDPVTPVLRAPAQVGREAWFRNIDLVTPQKLKGEELLTRSRGWWTVEPEDVAEVVKKTGRLVIGEGGELMVECEDKAAMESLAAELENRFGDQVLLGP
;
A
#
# COMPACT_ATOMS: atom_id res chain seq x y z
N MET A 1 2.19 -13.18 13.55
CA MET A 1 1.94 -12.20 12.48
C MET A 1 2.85 -11.00 12.70
N ILE A 2 3.70 -10.73 11.72
CA ILE A 2 4.67 -9.63 11.72
C ILE A 2 4.18 -8.57 10.73
N ARG A 3 4.27 -7.29 11.11
CA ARG A 3 3.87 -6.16 10.28
C ARG A 3 5.06 -5.23 10.06
N LEU A 4 5.27 -4.83 8.81
CA LEU A 4 6.28 -3.85 8.43
C LEU A 4 5.66 -2.85 7.45
N ARG A 5 6.12 -1.61 7.50
CA ARG A 5 5.74 -0.57 6.54
C ARG A 5 6.39 -0.85 5.19
N LEU A 6 5.63 -0.64 4.12
CA LEU A 6 6.11 -0.76 2.75
C LEU A 6 6.44 0.64 2.20
N PHE A 7 7.69 0.80 1.77
CA PHE A 7 8.18 2.03 1.16
C PHE A 7 8.55 1.75 -0.29
N GLY A 8 8.22 2.69 -1.17
CA GLY A 8 8.73 2.72 -2.53
C GLY A 8 9.50 4.00 -2.77
N ARG A 9 10.50 3.94 -3.62
CA ARG A 9 11.33 5.09 -3.94
C ARG A 9 10.52 6.12 -4.72
N CYS A 10 10.52 7.35 -4.25
CA CYS A 10 9.80 8.44 -4.89
C CYS A 10 10.41 8.75 -6.25
N ARG A 11 9.57 8.94 -7.28
CA ARG A 11 10.00 9.32 -8.62
C ARG A 11 10.59 10.73 -8.69
N ILE A 12 10.15 11.63 -7.81
CA ILE A 12 10.56 13.06 -7.82
C ILE A 12 11.77 13.28 -6.90
N TYR A 13 11.66 12.86 -5.64
CA TYR A 13 12.68 13.15 -4.63
C TYR A 13 13.69 12.01 -4.45
N HIS A 14 13.45 10.83 -5.04
CA HIS A 14 14.29 9.63 -4.89
C HIS A 14 14.48 9.13 -3.46
N ASP A 15 13.74 9.67 -2.49
CA ASP A 15 13.67 9.16 -1.12
C ASP A 15 12.61 8.06 -0.99
N PRO A 16 12.78 7.11 -0.05
CA PRO A 16 11.75 6.13 0.28
C PRO A 16 10.50 6.80 0.87
N VAL A 17 9.34 6.56 0.25
CA VAL A 17 8.06 7.10 0.70
C VAL A 17 6.99 6.01 0.78
N THR A 18 6.11 6.12 1.76
CA THR A 18 4.94 5.24 1.93
C THR A 18 3.66 6.06 1.80
N PRO A 19 2.65 5.62 1.02
CA PRO A 19 1.36 6.29 1.01
C PRO A 19 0.67 6.12 2.37
N VAL A 20 0.08 7.20 2.87
CA VAL A 20 -0.61 7.23 4.16
C VAL A 20 -2.04 7.72 3.96
N LEU A 21 -3.01 6.91 4.37
CA LEU A 21 -4.42 7.25 4.35
C LEU A 21 -4.73 8.21 5.52
N ARG A 22 -4.81 9.52 5.23
CA ARG A 22 -5.07 10.56 6.23
C ARG A 22 -6.51 10.60 6.74
N ALA A 23 -7.46 10.21 5.89
CA ALA A 23 -8.87 10.09 6.22
C ALA A 23 -9.46 8.93 5.40
N PRO A 24 -10.52 8.26 5.86
CA PRO A 24 -11.21 7.25 5.07
C PRO A 24 -11.61 7.82 3.70
N ALA A 25 -11.57 6.99 2.67
CA ALA A 25 -12.14 7.39 1.39
C ALA A 25 -13.62 7.71 1.59
N GLN A 26 -14.13 8.76 0.97
CA GLN A 26 -15.52 9.15 1.09
C GLN A 26 -16.28 8.74 -0.15
N VAL A 27 -17.43 8.12 0.04
CA VAL A 27 -18.28 7.64 -1.06
C VAL A 27 -19.66 8.26 -0.88
N GLY A 28 -19.99 9.21 -1.76
CA GLY A 28 -21.32 9.80 -1.89
C GLY A 28 -22.19 9.08 -2.93
N ARG A 29 -23.41 9.58 -3.12
CA ARG A 29 -24.33 9.16 -4.18
C ARG A 29 -24.97 10.39 -4.80
N GLU A 30 -24.93 10.48 -6.12
CA GLU A 30 -25.76 11.43 -6.86
C GLU A 30 -27.02 10.70 -7.32
N ALA A 31 -28.18 11.35 -7.17
CA ALA A 31 -29.44 10.83 -7.65
C ALA A 31 -30.02 11.75 -8.72
N TRP A 32 -30.66 11.14 -9.72
CA TRP A 32 -31.19 11.84 -10.88
C TRP A 32 -32.26 12.89 -10.57
N PHE A 33 -33.04 12.69 -9.50
CA PHE A 33 -34.23 13.51 -9.22
C PHE A 33 -34.18 14.22 -7.86
N ARG A 34 -33.08 14.08 -7.11
CA ARG A 34 -32.93 14.69 -5.77
C ARG A 34 -31.48 14.75 -5.36
N ASN A 35 -31.18 15.67 -4.46
CA ASN A 35 -29.88 15.69 -3.78
C ASN A 35 -29.86 14.64 -2.66
N ILE A 36 -28.70 13.99 -2.49
CA ILE A 36 -28.43 13.06 -1.39
C ILE A 36 -27.16 13.56 -0.69
N ASP A 37 -27.32 14.09 0.52
CA ASP A 37 -26.20 14.62 1.32
C ASP A 37 -25.51 13.53 2.16
N LEU A 38 -25.82 12.26 1.93
CA LEU A 38 -25.23 11.14 2.65
C LEU A 38 -23.86 10.78 2.05
N VAL A 39 -22.80 10.97 2.84
CA VAL A 39 -21.44 10.53 2.51
C VAL A 39 -21.01 9.44 3.49
N THR A 40 -20.65 8.27 2.97
CA THR A 40 -20.21 7.15 3.79
C THR A 40 -18.69 7.04 3.77
N PRO A 41 -18.02 6.99 4.95
CA PRO A 41 -16.61 6.64 5.05
C PRO A 41 -16.39 5.18 4.63
N GLN A 42 -15.51 4.98 3.65
CA GLN A 42 -15.13 3.68 3.11
C GLN A 42 -13.68 3.38 3.49
N LYS A 43 -13.47 2.22 4.12
CA LYS A 43 -12.12 1.69 4.36
C LYS A 43 -11.52 1.25 3.03
N LEU A 44 -10.34 1.75 2.71
CA LEU A 44 -9.55 1.23 1.60
C LEU A 44 -8.87 -0.08 1.99
N LYS A 45 -8.61 -0.94 1.01
CA LYS A 45 -7.72 -2.09 1.17
C LYS A 45 -6.27 -1.64 0.96
N GLY A 46 -5.30 -2.36 1.53
CA GLY A 46 -3.88 -2.05 1.36
C GLY A 46 -3.46 -2.04 -0.12
N GLU A 47 -3.96 -3.00 -0.90
CA GLU A 47 -3.73 -3.04 -2.35
C GLU A 47 -4.25 -1.78 -3.07
N GLU A 48 -5.41 -1.28 -2.70
CA GLU A 48 -5.98 -0.09 -3.32
C GLU A 48 -5.24 1.20 -2.93
N LEU A 49 -4.64 1.22 -1.73
CA LEU A 49 -3.75 2.30 -1.30
C LEU A 49 -2.42 2.24 -2.06
N LEU A 50 -1.90 1.03 -2.30
CA LEU A 50 -0.72 0.81 -3.13
C LEU A 50 -0.94 1.26 -4.58
N THR A 51 -2.06 0.92 -5.22
CA THR A 51 -2.33 1.38 -6.61
C THR A 51 -2.37 2.91 -6.72
N ARG A 52 -2.80 3.62 -5.67
CA ARG A 52 -2.78 5.11 -5.63
C ARG A 52 -1.37 5.71 -5.57
N SER A 53 -0.33 4.92 -5.32
CA SER A 53 1.07 5.35 -5.45
C SER A 53 1.60 5.28 -6.89
N ARG A 54 0.77 4.84 -7.86
CA ARG A 54 1.12 4.88 -9.29
C ARG A 54 1.53 6.30 -9.69
N GLY A 55 2.69 6.41 -10.31
CA GLY A 55 3.29 7.69 -10.70
C GLY A 55 4.08 8.39 -9.59
N TRP A 56 3.82 8.07 -8.32
CA TRP A 56 4.64 8.54 -7.19
C TRP A 56 5.88 7.68 -7.00
N TRP A 57 5.76 6.36 -7.18
CA TRP A 57 6.88 5.42 -7.08
C TRP A 57 7.60 5.26 -8.42
N THR A 58 8.88 4.91 -8.36
CA THR A 58 9.70 4.59 -9.55
C THR A 58 9.28 3.27 -10.21
N VAL A 59 8.78 2.31 -9.43
CA VAL A 59 8.27 1.01 -9.88
C VAL A 59 6.74 1.01 -10.00
N GLU A 60 6.20 0.06 -10.78
CA GLU A 60 4.77 -0.10 -10.94
C GLU A 60 4.16 -0.79 -9.70
N PRO A 61 3.12 -0.21 -9.05
CA PRO A 61 2.53 -0.78 -7.84
C PRO A 61 1.94 -2.19 -8.02
N GLU A 62 1.46 -2.53 -9.22
CA GLU A 62 0.92 -3.86 -9.54
C GLU A 62 2.00 -4.94 -9.44
N ASP A 63 3.21 -4.68 -9.95
CA ASP A 63 4.35 -5.60 -9.84
C ASP A 63 4.72 -5.86 -8.37
N VAL A 64 4.66 -4.81 -7.54
CA VAL A 64 4.94 -4.92 -6.10
C VAL A 64 3.85 -5.74 -5.41
N ALA A 65 2.58 -5.51 -5.76
CA ALA A 65 1.45 -6.25 -5.21
C ALA A 65 1.55 -7.76 -5.52
N GLU A 66 1.97 -8.13 -6.73
CA GLU A 66 2.20 -9.52 -7.11
C GLU A 66 3.23 -10.20 -6.21
N VAL A 67 4.37 -9.54 -5.95
CA VAL A 67 5.42 -10.07 -5.08
C VAL A 67 4.91 -10.24 -3.65
N VAL A 68 4.29 -9.20 -3.10
CA VAL A 68 3.80 -9.22 -1.72
C VAL A 68 2.77 -10.33 -1.50
N LYS A 69 1.86 -10.55 -2.44
CA LYS A 69 0.80 -11.57 -2.33
C LYS A 69 1.31 -13.01 -2.29
N LYS A 70 2.56 -13.28 -2.71
CA LYS A 70 3.13 -14.64 -2.68
C LYS A 70 3.36 -15.13 -1.24
N THR A 71 3.78 -14.23 -0.35
CA THR A 71 4.26 -14.57 1.01
C THR A 71 3.63 -13.72 2.11
N GLY A 72 2.78 -12.77 1.77
CA GLY A 72 2.10 -11.89 2.73
C GLY A 72 0.85 -11.21 2.15
N ARG A 73 0.35 -10.22 2.87
CA ARG A 73 -0.81 -9.42 2.45
C ARG A 73 -0.62 -7.94 2.72
N LEU A 74 -1.14 -7.11 1.82
CA LEU A 74 -1.15 -5.65 1.97
C LEU A 74 -2.28 -5.23 2.90
N VAL A 75 -1.95 -4.50 3.95
CA VAL A 75 -2.90 -3.98 4.94
C VAL A 75 -2.65 -2.50 5.18
N ILE A 76 -3.64 -1.83 5.78
CA ILE A 76 -3.51 -0.44 6.21
C ILE A 76 -3.32 -0.46 7.73
N GLY A 77 -2.28 0.23 8.21
CA GLY A 77 -1.99 0.38 9.63
C GLY A 77 -2.95 1.31 10.34
N GLU A 78 -2.83 1.36 11.67
CA GLU A 78 -3.70 2.20 12.50
C GLU A 78 -3.50 3.70 12.19
N GLY A 79 -2.29 4.11 11.79
CA GLY A 79 -1.99 5.47 11.36
C GLY A 79 -2.32 5.75 9.88
N GLY A 80 -2.85 4.76 9.16
CA GLY A 80 -3.16 4.86 7.73
C GLY A 80 -2.02 4.48 6.79
N GLU A 81 -0.84 4.14 7.32
CA GLU A 81 0.31 3.68 6.53
C GLU A 81 0.05 2.39 5.76
N LEU A 82 0.65 2.27 4.58
CA LEU A 82 0.70 1.02 3.84
C LEU A 82 1.68 0.05 4.53
N MET A 83 1.18 -1.12 4.89
CA MET A 83 1.96 -2.18 5.54
C MET A 83 1.83 -3.49 4.80
N VAL A 84 2.81 -4.36 5.02
CA VAL A 84 2.74 -5.78 4.70
C VAL A 84 2.61 -6.57 6.00
N GLU A 85 1.71 -7.54 5.99
CA GLU A 85 1.58 -8.52 7.05
C GLU A 85 2.01 -9.90 6.55
N CYS A 86 2.94 -10.51 7.29
CA CYS A 86 3.44 -11.86 7.08
C CYS A 86 3.10 -12.75 8.28
N GLU A 87 2.99 -14.06 8.06
CA GLU A 87 2.64 -15.01 9.13
C GLU A 87 3.75 -15.11 10.18
N ASP A 88 4.99 -15.31 9.71
CA ASP A 88 6.18 -15.51 10.51
C ASP A 88 7.41 -14.74 9.96
N LYS A 89 8.55 -14.93 10.62
CA LYS A 89 9.81 -14.26 10.27
C LYS A 89 10.41 -14.81 8.97
N ALA A 90 10.24 -16.09 8.67
CA ALA A 90 10.78 -16.70 7.46
C ALA A 90 10.04 -16.18 6.21
N ALA A 91 8.72 -16.01 6.29
CA ALA A 91 7.91 -15.38 5.25
C ALA A 91 8.34 -13.92 5.02
N MET A 92 8.67 -13.18 6.09
CA MET A 92 9.17 -11.81 6.00
C MET A 92 10.55 -11.73 5.35
N GLU A 93 11.50 -12.57 5.77
CA GLU A 93 12.85 -12.63 5.17
C GLU A 93 12.80 -13.05 3.69
N SER A 94 11.92 -14.00 3.35
CA SER A 94 11.67 -14.41 1.95
C SER A 94 11.07 -13.28 1.12
N LEU A 95 10.10 -12.54 1.66
CA LEU A 95 9.54 -11.37 0.99
C LEU A 95 10.58 -10.28 0.76
N ALA A 96 11.40 -9.97 1.78
CA ALA A 96 12.45 -8.97 1.67
C ALA A 96 13.45 -9.33 0.56
N ALA A 97 13.88 -10.59 0.49
CA ALA A 97 14.77 -11.08 -0.55
C ALA A 97 14.14 -11.00 -1.95
N GLU A 98 12.87 -11.37 -2.11
CA GLU A 98 12.18 -11.27 -3.41
C GLU A 98 12.00 -9.82 -3.87
N LEU A 99 11.70 -8.91 -2.93
CA LEU A 99 11.61 -7.47 -3.22
C LEU A 99 12.96 -6.90 -3.64
N GLU A 100 14.04 -7.24 -2.93
CA GLU A 100 15.40 -6.84 -3.28
C GLU A 100 15.83 -7.42 -4.63
N ASN A 101 15.53 -8.69 -4.91
CA ASN A 101 15.86 -9.34 -6.19
C ASN A 101 15.13 -8.70 -7.39
N ARG A 102 13.84 -8.36 -7.24
CA ARG A 102 13.03 -7.80 -8.35
C ARG A 102 13.18 -6.28 -8.50
N PHE A 103 13.34 -5.56 -7.39
CA PHE A 103 13.27 -4.10 -7.38
C PHE A 103 14.53 -3.42 -6.82
N GLY A 104 15.53 -4.16 -6.34
CA GLY A 104 16.74 -3.59 -5.74
C GLY A 104 16.41 -2.70 -4.55
N ASP A 105 16.94 -1.47 -4.57
CA ASP A 105 16.71 -0.46 -3.53
C ASP A 105 15.45 0.39 -3.74
N GLN A 106 14.60 0.03 -4.73
CA GLN A 106 13.42 0.81 -5.07
C GLN A 106 12.20 0.50 -4.19
N VAL A 107 12.17 -0.67 -3.55
CA VAL A 107 11.11 -1.07 -2.61
C VAL A 107 11.74 -1.59 -1.35
N LEU A 108 11.34 -1.04 -0.20
CA LEU A 108 11.96 -1.30 1.09
C LEU A 108 10.90 -1.65 2.13
N LEU A 109 11.26 -2.53 3.07
CA LEU A 109 10.48 -2.80 4.27
C LEU A 109 11.12 -2.09 5.45
N GLY A 110 10.31 -1.43 6.28
CA GLY A 110 10.78 -0.76 7.49
C GLY A 110 9.89 -1.03 8.69
N PRO A 111 10.40 -0.87 9.92
CA PRO A 111 9.59 -0.89 11.14
C PRO A 111 8.53 0.20 11.08
#